data_AF-O20453-F1
#
_entry.id   AF-O20453-F1
#
_cell.length_a   1.000
_cell.length_b   1.000
_cell.length_c   1.000
_cell.angle_alpha   90.00
_cell.angle_beta   90.00
_cell.angle_gamma   90.00
#
_symmetry.space_group_name_H-M   'P 1'
#
loop_
_entity.id
_entity.type
_entity.pdbx_description
1 polymer ?
#
loop_
_entity_poly.entity_id
_entity_poly.type
_entity_poly.pdbx_seq_one_letter_code
_entity_poly.pdbx_strand_id
1 'polypeptide(L)' 'MRQTDLKSLIAYSSVSHMGLVVGGILIQTPWGFTGALILMIAHGLTSSALFCLANTSYERTHSRTMLLARGMQ' A
#
# COMPACT_ATOMS: atom_id res chain seq x y z
N MET A 1 -20.34 7.78 -4.88
CA MET A 1 -18.95 7.73 -4.37
C MET A 1 -18.68 6.34 -3.80
N ARG A 2 -18.65 5.33 -4.67
CA ARG A 2 -18.65 3.90 -4.31
C ARG A 2 -17.48 3.17 -4.99
N GLN A 3 -16.29 3.74 -4.86
CA GLN A 3 -15.05 2.97 -4.97
C GLN A 3 -14.81 2.42 -3.57
N THR A 4 -15.34 1.22 -3.34
CA THR A 4 -15.23 0.42 -2.12
C THR A 4 -13.76 0.28 -1.73
N ASP A 5 -13.34 1.19 -0.85
CA ASP A 5 -12.27 1.20 0.15
C ASP A 5 -10.84 0.73 -0.19
N LEU A 6 -10.57 -0.14 -1.17
CA LEU A 6 -9.23 -0.76 -1.30
C LEU A 6 -8.26 0.16 -2.03
N LYS A 7 -8.69 0.70 -3.17
CA LYS A 7 -7.88 1.66 -3.93
C LYS A 7 -7.57 2.91 -3.11
N SER A 8 -8.55 3.37 -2.32
CA SER A 8 -8.40 4.53 -1.43
C SER A 8 -7.53 4.22 -0.20
N LEU A 9 -7.66 3.03 0.40
CA LEU A 9 -6.82 2.59 1.53
C LEU A 9 -5.36 2.40 1.10
N ILE A 10 -5.12 1.81 -0.08
CA ILE A 10 -3.78 1.68 -0.66
C ILE A 10 -3.18 3.06 -0.93
N ALA A 11 -3.96 4.00 -1.48
CA ALA A 11 -3.51 5.35 -1.73
C ALA A 11 -3.12 6.06 -0.42
N TYR A 12 -3.96 5.99 0.62
CA TYR A 12 -3.66 6.62 1.92
C TYR A 12 -2.47 5.99 2.63
N SER A 13 -2.33 4.67 2.59
CA SER A 13 -1.17 3.96 3.13
C SER A 13 0.12 4.33 2.37
N SER A 14 0.05 4.55 1.06
CA SER A 14 1.20 5.00 0.26
C SER A 14 1.70 6.38 0.69
N VAL A 15 0.79 7.30 1.04
CA VAL A 15 1.14 8.65 1.50
C VAL A 15 1.94 8.62 2.81
N SER A 16 1.56 7.77 3.77
CA SER A 16 2.30 7.67 5.04
C SER A 16 3.70 7.07 4.86
N HIS A 17 3.85 6.06 4.00
CA HIS A 17 5.16 5.47 3.66
C HIS A 17 6.09 6.47 2.98
N MET A 18 5.58 7.29 2.04
CA MET A 18 6.39 8.35 1.42
C MET A 18 6.80 9.44 2.43
N GLY A 19 5.95 9.74 3.43
CA GLY A 19 6.30 10.65 4.52
C GLY A 19 7.49 10.17 5.35
N LEU A 20 7.58 8.86 5.63
CA LEU A 20 8.72 8.25 6.31
C LEU A 20 10.00 8.27 5.47
N VAL A 21 9.89 8.08 4.15
CA VAL A 21 11.02 8.21 3.21
C VAL A 21 11.58 9.64 3.24
N VAL A 22 10.70 10.65 3.16
CA VAL A 22 11.11 12.07 3.25
C VAL A 22 11.75 12.39 4.58
N GLY A 23 11.18 11.94 5.70
CA GLY A 23 11.77 12.09 7.03
C GLY A 23 13.17 11.46 7.14
N GLY A 24 13.34 10.24 6.60
CA GLY A 24 14.63 9.55 6.58
C GLY A 24 15.70 10.28 5.75
N ILE A 25 15.30 10.89 4.63
CA ILE A 25 16.20 11.70 3.78
C ILE A 25 16.57 13.02 4.48
N LEU A 26 15.64 13.67 5.17
CA LEU A 26 15.88 14.93 5.87
C LEU A 26 16.85 14.81 7.05
N ILE A 27 16.98 13.62 7.64
CA ILE A 27 17.95 13.33 8.72
C ILE A 27 19.40 13.36 8.19
N GLN A 28 19.64 13.25 6.88
CA GLN A 28 20.97 13.36 6.24
C GLN A 28 22.05 12.42 6.81
N THR A 29 21.65 11.31 7.43
CA THR A 29 22.58 10.27 7.89
C THR A 29 22.65 9.12 6.89
N PRO A 30 23.79 8.42 6.78
CA PRO A 30 23.90 7.24 5.92
C PRO A 30 22.88 6.15 6.26
N TRP A 31 22.54 6.01 7.55
CA TRP A 31 21.49 5.12 8.03
C TRP A 31 20.09 5.56 7.56
N GLY A 32 19.80 6.86 7.58
CA GLY A 32 18.55 7.43 7.08
C GLY A 32 18.35 7.20 5.58
N PHE A 33 19.41 7.39 4.78
CA PHE A 33 19.38 7.09 3.34
C PHE A 33 19.17 5.60 3.06
N THR A 34 19.89 4.72 3.76
CA THR A 34 19.76 3.27 3.60
C THR A 34 18.34 2.80 3.97
N GLY A 35 17.81 3.31 5.09
CA GLY A 35 16.43 3.03 5.52
C GLY A 35 15.38 3.53 4.53
N ALA A 36 15.54 4.76 4.01
CA ALA A 36 14.65 5.33 3.00
C ALA A 36 14.64 4.50 1.70
N LEU A 37 15.81 4.00 1.27
CA LEU A 37 15.95 3.20 0.06
C LEU A 37 15.30 1.81 0.22
N ILE A 38 15.51 1.15 1.37
CA ILE A 38 14.82 -0.10 1.70
C ILE A 38 13.30 0.10 1.74
N LEU A 39 12.84 1.19 2.36
CA LEU A 39 11.40 1.49 2.47
C LEU A 39 10.76 1.78 1.10
N MET A 40 11.49 2.44 0.19
CA MET A 40 11.05 2.66 -1.20
C MET A 40 10.86 1.35 -1.97
N ILE A 41 11.81 0.43 -1.86
CA ILE A 41 11.73 -0.88 -2.53
C ILE A 41 10.58 -1.70 -1.93
N ALA A 42 10.52 -1.79 -0.60
CA ALA A 42 9.46 -2.51 0.10
C ALA A 42 8.07 -1.94 -0.27
N HIS A 43 7.93 -0.62 -0.28
CA HIS A 43 6.70 0.05 -0.68
C HIS A 43 6.28 -0.30 -2.12
N GLY A 44 7.21 -0.28 -3.07
CA GLY A 44 6.93 -0.65 -4.47
C GLY A 44 6.45 -2.10 -4.61
N LEU A 45 7.05 -3.03 -3.87
CA LEU A 45 6.65 -4.44 -3.87
C LEU A 45 5.28 -4.65 -3.23
N THR A 46 5.05 -4.07 -2.04
CA THR A 46 3.79 -4.23 -1.30
C THR A 46 2.60 -3.61 -2.04
N SER A 47 2.76 -2.42 -2.61
CA SER A 47 1.71 -1.79 -3.41
C SER A 47 1.35 -2.64 -4.63
N SER A 48 2.35 -3.14 -5.36
CA SER A 48 2.14 -4.01 -6.53
C SER A 48 1.44 -5.32 -6.15
N ALA A 49 1.84 -5.95 -5.03
CA ALA A 49 1.20 -7.15 -4.52
C ALA A 49 -0.26 -6.90 -4.09
N LEU A 50 -0.55 -5.80 -3.39
CA LEU A 50 -1.93 -5.45 -3.02
C LEU A 50 -2.80 -5.17 -4.25
N PHE A 51 -2.27 -4.50 -5.28
CA PHE A 51 -2.98 -4.30 -6.53
C PHE A 51 -3.26 -5.63 -7.26
N CYS A 52 -2.28 -6.53 -7.30
CA CYS A 52 -2.44 -7.87 -7.89
C CYS A 52 -3.48 -8.71 -7.13
N LEU A 53 -3.44 -8.69 -5.79
CA LEU A 53 -4.39 -9.38 -4.92
C LEU A 53 -5.80 -8.81 -5.06
N ALA A 54 -5.93 -7.49 -5.14
CA ALA A 54 -7.19 -6.82 -5.41
C ALA A 54 -7.78 -7.25 -6.75
N ASN A 55 -6.95 -7.34 -7.80
CA ASN A 55 -7.37 -7.77 -9.14
C ASN A 55 -7.79 -9.25 -9.16
N THR A 56 -6.99 -10.13 -8.54
CA THR A 56 -7.31 -11.57 -8.47
C THR A 56 -8.60 -11.82 -7.68
N SER A 57 -8.80 -11.07 -6.58
CA SER A 57 -10.02 -11.14 -5.78
C SER A 57 -11.26 -10.64 -6.55
N TYR A 58 -11.07 -9.62 -7.40
CA TYR A 58 -12.10 -9.11 -8.30
C TYR A 58 -12.49 -10.13 -9.37
N GLU A 59 -11.52 -10.75 -10.03
CA GLU A 59 -11.74 -11.78 -11.06
C GLU A 59 -12.43 -13.03 -10.50
N ARG A 60 -12.06 -13.45 -9.29
CA ARG A 60 -12.63 -14.64 -8.61
C ARG A 60 -14.07 -14.44 -8.14
N THR A 61 -14.43 -13.24 -7.69
CA THR A 61 -15.73 -12.99 -7.04
C THR A 61 -16.75 -12.35 -7.98
N HIS A 62 -16.29 -11.75 -9.09
CA HIS A 62 -17.12 -11.02 -10.07
C HIS A 62 -18.04 -9.93 -9.48
N SER A 63 -17.82 -9.58 -8.21
CA SER A 63 -18.63 -8.65 -7.42
C SER A 63 -17.72 -7.56 -6.86
N ARG A 64 -18.07 -6.30 -7.15
CA ARG A 64 -17.32 -5.08 -6.76
C ARG A 64 -17.28 -4.81 -5.25
N THR A 65 -17.90 -5.66 -4.44
CA THR A 65 -18.17 -5.39 -3.03
C THR A 65 -17.17 -6.13 -2.16
N MET A 66 -16.19 -5.39 -1.68
CA MET A 66 -15.28 -5.78 -0.60
C MET A 66 -16.03 -5.88 0.75
N LEU A 67 -17.10 -6.67 0.79
CA LEU A 67 -17.79 -7.00 2.04
C LEU A 67 -17.24 -8.31 2.63
N LEU A 68 -16.46 -9.08 1.86
CA LEU A 68 -15.93 -10.38 2.28
C LEU A 68 -14.68 -10.29 3.18
N ALA A 69 -14.00 -9.14 3.26
CA ALA A 69 -12.94 -8.93 4.25
C ALA A 69 -13.47 -8.69 5.68
N ARG A 70 -14.78 -8.53 5.86
CA ARG A 70 -15.43 -8.55 7.18
C ARG A 70 -15.79 -9.96 7.69
N GLY A 71 -15.49 -11.01 6.91
CA GLY A 71 -15.68 -12.41 7.31
C GLY A 71 -14.44 -13.08 7.92
N MET A 72 -13.38 -12.32 8.22
CA MET A 72 -12.26 -12.77 9.07
C MET A 72 -12.49 -12.37 10.53
N GLN A 73 -13.70 -12.65 11.03
CA GLN A 73 -14.03 -12.77 12.45
C GLN A 73 -14.82 -14.06 12.64
#